data_AF-A0A3M2V507-F1
#
_entry.id   AF-A0A3M2V507-F1
#
_cell.length_a   1.000
_cell.length_b   1.000
_cell.length_c   1.000
_cell.angle_alpha   90.00
_cell.angle_beta   90.00
_cell.angle_gamma   90.00
#
_symmetry.space_group_name_H-M   'P 1'
#
loop_
_entity.id
_entity.type
_entity.pdbx_description
1 polymer ?
#
loop_
_entity_poly.entity_id
_entity_poly.type
_entity_poly.pdbx_seq_one_letter_code
_entity_poly.pdbx_strand_id
1 'polypeptide(L)' 'SERSDEFDWWDNKSISGCISINPQWPRTHIYLNAKGQVDTSPESGTDVEQLKPCGSN' A
#
# COMPACT_ATOMS: atom_id res chain seq x y z
N SER A 1 -13.17 5.71 16.02
CA SER A 1 -12.77 4.72 15.02
C SER A 1 -11.69 5.34 14.17
N GLU A 2 -10.48 4.79 14.18
CA GLU A 2 -9.50 5.13 13.14
C GLU A 2 -10.09 4.65 11.81
N ARG A 3 -10.25 5.54 10.83
CA ARG A 3 -10.67 5.11 9.50
C ARG A 3 -9.44 4.55 8.82
N SER A 4 -9.46 3.27 8.50
CA SER A 4 -8.56 2.71 7.52
C SER A 4 -9.26 2.70 6.16
N ASP A 5 -8.52 3.11 5.14
CA ASP A 5 -8.91 2.96 3.75
C ASP A 5 -8.23 1.71 3.19
N GLU A 6 -8.86 1.06 2.22
CA GLU A 6 -8.27 -0.06 1.48
C GLU A 6 -7.89 0.41 0.08
N PHE A 7 -6.68 0.07 -0.34
CA PHE A 7 -6.16 0.36 -1.66
C PHE A 7 -5.88 -0.94 -2.39
N ASP A 8 -6.66 -1.18 -3.44
CA ASP A 8 -6.53 -2.31 -4.35
C ASP A 8 -5.94 -1.86 -5.68
N TRP A 9 -5.05 -2.67 -6.25
CA TRP A 9 -4.55 -2.48 -7.62
C TRP A 9 -4.46 -3.81 -8.35
N TRP A 10 -4.44 -3.78 -9.68
CA TRP A 10 -4.32 -4.96 -10.53
C TRP A 10 -3.27 -4.74 -11.61
N ASP A 11 -2.48 -5.77 -11.90
CA ASP A 11 -1.70 -5.81 -13.13
C ASP A 11 -2.45 -6.55 -14.26
N ASN A 12 -1.89 -6.49 -15.45
CA ASN A 12 -2.45 -7.02 -16.69
C ASN A 12 -2.21 -8.53 -16.91
N LYS A 13 -1.60 -9.26 -15.97
CA LYS A 13 -1.29 -10.70 -16.12
C LYS A 13 -1.55 -11.58 -14.88
N SER A 14 -1.42 -11.06 -13.66
CA SER A 14 -2.02 -11.43 -12.37
C SER A 14 -1.18 -10.89 -11.17
N ILE A 15 -1.88 -10.78 -10.02
CA ILE A 15 -1.60 -10.11 -8.72
C ILE A 15 -2.39 -8.81 -8.58
N SER A 16 -3.33 -8.84 -7.64
CA SER A 16 -4.25 -7.74 -7.31
C SER A 16 -3.95 -7.14 -5.92
N GLY A 17 -2.71 -6.69 -5.69
CA GLY A 17 -2.28 -6.36 -4.33
C GLY A 17 -3.27 -5.46 -3.59
N CYS A 18 -3.39 -5.70 -2.28
CA CYS A 18 -4.26 -4.94 -1.40
C CYS A 18 -3.46 -4.54 -0.16
N ILE A 19 -3.56 -3.27 0.21
CA ILE A 19 -3.12 -2.77 1.51
C ILE A 19 -4.22 -1.98 2.20
N SER A 20 -4.25 -2.08 3.52
CA SER A 20 -5.02 -1.18 4.36
C SER A 20 -4.10 -0.07 4.86
N ILE A 21 -4.57 1.17 4.83
CA ILE A 21 -3.78 2.33 5.16
C ILE A 21 -4.57 3.31 6.01
N ASN A 22 -3.89 3.96 6.95
CA ASN A 22 -4.42 5.15 7.62
C ASN A 22 -3.70 6.38 7.04
N PRO A 23 -4.23 6.99 5.97
CA PRO A 23 -3.51 8.02 5.23
C PRO A 23 -3.27 9.26 6.10
N GLN A 24 -2.02 9.71 6.11
CA GLN A 24 -1.64 11.00 6.68
C GLN A 24 -1.89 12.12 5.68
N TRP A 25 -3.10 12.67 5.69
CA TRP A 25 -3.43 13.80 4.82
C TRP A 25 -2.57 15.03 5.13
N PRO A 26 -2.06 15.75 4.10
CA PRO A 26 -2.42 15.64 2.69
C PRO A 26 -1.50 14.73 1.85
N ARG A 27 -0.53 14.03 2.45
CA ARG A 27 0.50 13.30 1.71
C ARG A 27 0.72 11.90 2.25
N THR A 28 0.47 10.94 1.37
CA THR A 28 0.79 9.54 1.60
C THR A 28 1.31 8.97 0.28
N HIS A 29 2.43 8.28 0.33
CA HIS A 29 3.11 7.74 -0.84
C HIS A 29 3.17 6.21 -0.76
N ILE A 30 2.73 5.59 -1.84
CA ILE A 30 2.76 4.14 -2.03
C ILE A 30 3.40 3.90 -3.39
N TYR A 31 4.56 3.24 -3.41
CA TYR A 31 5.23 2.87 -4.65
C TYR A 31 5.14 1.37 -4.86
N LEU A 32 4.97 0.95 -6.13
CA LEU A 32 4.99 -0.44 -6.54
C LEU A 32 6.33 -0.74 -7.23
N ASN A 33 6.95 -1.86 -6.91
CA ASN A 33 8.15 -2.34 -7.58
C ASN A 33 7.82 -2.93 -8.96
N ALA A 34 8.85 -3.29 -9.73
CA ALA A 34 8.70 -3.84 -11.09
C ALA A 34 7.91 -5.17 -11.18
N LYS A 35 7.60 -5.81 -10.03
CA LYS A 35 6.76 -7.02 -9.94
C LYS A 35 5.32 -6.71 -9.51
N GLY A 36 4.94 -5.43 -9.42
CA GLY A 36 3.60 -5.01 -8.99
C GLY A 36 3.33 -5.22 -7.50
N GLN A 37 4.38 -5.38 -6.69
CA GLN A 37 4.27 -5.48 -5.23
C GLN A 37 4.62 -4.13 -4.60
N VAL A 38 4.11 -3.83 -3.41
CA VAL A 38 4.55 -2.63 -2.65
C VAL A 38 6.07 -2.67 -2.51
N ASP A 39 6.73 -1.59 -2.90
CA ASP A 39 8.15 -1.44 -2.70
C ASP A 39 8.41 -1.03 -1.25
N THR A 40 8.95 -1.98 -0.48
CA THR A 40 9.32 -1.79 0.93
C THR A 40 10.83 -1.56 1.11
N SER A 41 11.57 -1.33 0.01
CA SER A 41 12.99 -1.02 0.10
C SER A 41 13.20 0.33 0.80
N PRO A 42 14.33 0.52 1.51
CA PRO A 42 14.60 1.74 2.26
C PRO A 42 14.56 3.03 1.43
N GLU A 43 14.86 2.93 0.12
CA GLU A 43 14.93 4.07 -0.81
C GLU A 43 13.65 4.26 -1.64
N SER A 44 12.61 3.44 -1.41
CA SER A 44 11.37 3.49 -2.19
C SER A 44 10.58 4.78 -2.01
N GLY A 45 10.69 5.41 -0.84
CA GLY A 45 9.82 6.52 -0.42
C GLY A 45 8.40 6.09 -0.07
N THR A 46 8.10 4.79 -0.01
CA THR A 46 6.81 4.28 0.47
C THR A 46 6.69 4.53 1.98
N ASP A 47 5.54 5.01 2.42
CA ASP A 47 5.21 5.18 3.84
C ASP A 47 4.84 3.83 4.49
N VAL A 48 5.81 2.90 4.52
CA VAL A 48 5.61 1.47 4.87
C VAL A 48 5.00 1.29 6.26
N GLU A 49 5.35 2.14 7.22
CA GLU A 49 4.85 2.10 8.59
C GLU A 49 3.35 2.37 8.72
N GLN A 50 2.73 2.96 7.70
CA GLN A 50 1.30 3.25 7.66
C GLN A 50 0.49 2.12 7.01
N LEU A 51 1.18 1.13 6.41
CA LEU A 51 0.56 0.04 5.67
C LEU A 51 0.31 -1.16 6.58
N LYS A 52 -0.87 -1.75 6.44
CA LYS A 52 -1.24 -3.03 7.02
C LYS A 52 -1.69 -3.98 5.90
N PRO A 53 -1.51 -5.29 6.04
CA PRO A 53 -2.14 -6.22 5.12
C PRO A 53 -3.66 -6.08 5.20
N CYS A 54 -4.36 -6.13 4.05
CA CYS A 54 -5.82 -6.14 4.05
C CYS A 54 -6.39 -7.30 4.86
N GLY A 55 -7.55 -7.09 5.49
CA GLY A 55 -8.17 -8.09 6.37
C GLY A 55 -7.43 -8.36 7.69
N SER A 56 -6.35 -7.63 7.99
CA SER A 56 -5.72 -7.62 9.31
C SER A 56 -6.56 -6.75 10.25
N ASN A 57 -7.66 -7.30 10.76
CA ASN A 57 -8.45 -6.70 11.83
C ASN A 57 -7.64 -6.59 13.13
#